data_AF-A0A7K0SK64-F1
#
_entry.id   AF-A0A7K0SK64-F1
#
_cell.length_a   1.000
_cell.length_b   1.000
_cell.length_c   1.000
_cell.angle_alpha   90.00
_cell.angle_beta   90.00
_cell.angle_gamma   90.00
#
_symmetry.space_group_name_H-M   'P 1'
#
loop_
_entity.id
_entity.type
_entity.pdbx_description
1 polymer ?
#
loop_
_entity_poly.entity_id
_entity_poly.type
_entity_poly.pdbx_seq_one_letter_code
_entity_poly.pdbx_strand_id
1 'polypeptide(L)'
;MRGKILLVLGLGIGYVLGTRDGRARYNQMKNAALKVWNDPRVQEQVSAATEFVKENAPEVASAVSVNVKKIAERVEAARSVKPPTKRATTARKPSSTPASKKTTPSAPTSKPKK
;
A
#
# COMPACT_ATOMS: atom_id res chain seq x y z
N MET A 1 0.44 -7.65 19.11
CA MET A 1 0.17 -7.37 17.68
C MET A 1 -0.32 -5.95 17.36
N ARG A 2 -0.88 -5.20 18.33
CA ARG A 2 -1.58 -3.91 18.09
C ARG A 2 -0.76 -2.84 17.35
N GLY A 3 0.54 -2.68 17.67
CA GLY A 3 1.39 -1.68 17.01
C GLY A 3 1.68 -1.95 15.53
N LYS A 4 1.65 -3.22 15.09
CA LYS A 4 1.91 -3.59 13.69
C LYS A 4 0.73 -3.19 12.79
N ILE A 5 -0.48 -3.20 13.33
CA ILE A 5 -1.71 -2.85 12.62
C ILE A 5 -1.72 -1.34 12.33
N LEU A 6 -1.36 -0.51 13.32
CA LEU A 6 -1.24 0.94 13.12
C LEU A 6 -0.13 1.30 12.12
N LEU A 7 1.01 0.60 12.15
CA LEU A 7 2.09 0.82 11.19
C LEU A 7 1.65 0.49 9.76
N VAL A 8 1.00 -0.66 9.56
CA VAL A 8 0.51 -1.08 8.23
C VAL A 8 -0.62 -0.16 7.75
N LEU A 9 -1.52 0.24 8.64
CA LEU A 9 -2.61 1.17 8.32
C LEU A 9 -2.06 2.54 7.91
N GLY A 10 -1.12 3.10 8.68
CA GLY A 10 -0.47 4.37 8.39
C GLY A 10 0.34 4.33 7.09
N LEU A 11 1.09 3.24 6.84
CA LEU A 11 1.79 3.03 5.57
C LEU A 11 0.81 2.85 4.40
N GLY A 12 -0.31 2.15 4.59
CA GLY A 12 -1.32 1.98 3.56
C GLY A 12 -1.93 3.32 3.14
N ILE A 13 -2.35 4.12 4.12
CA ILE A 13 -2.89 5.47 3.89
C ILE A 13 -1.83 6.37 3.24
N GLY A 14 -0.61 6.40 3.79
CA GLY A 14 0.50 7.20 3.27
C GLY A 14 0.96 6.78 1.87
N TYR A 15 0.89 5.48 1.55
CA TYR A 15 1.21 4.97 0.22
C TYR A 15 0.16 5.37 -0.81
N VAL A 16 -1.12 5.28 -0.47
CA VAL A 16 -2.21 5.69 -1.38
C VAL A 16 -2.16 7.19 -1.68
N LEU A 17 -1.81 8.02 -0.69
CA LEU A 17 -1.70 9.48 -0.83
C LEU A 17 -0.36 9.94 -1.42
N GLY A 18 0.74 9.22 -1.15
CA GLY A 18 2.10 9.59 -1.52
C GLY A 18 2.61 8.96 -2.82
N THR A 19 1.96 7.90 -3.32
CA THR A 19 2.32 7.31 -4.61
C THR A 19 1.49 7.89 -5.75
N ARG A 20 2.15 8.10 -6.90
CA ARG A 20 1.53 8.74 -8.06
C ARG A 20 0.38 7.92 -8.64
N ASP A 21 0.43 6.60 -8.51
CA ASP A 21 -0.61 5.66 -8.99
C ASP A 21 -1.69 5.32 -7.95
N GLY A 22 -1.50 5.66 -6.67
CA GLY A 22 -2.45 5.32 -5.59
C GLY A 22 -3.84 5.92 -5.79
N ARG A 23 -3.91 7.13 -6.36
CA ARG A 23 -5.16 7.84 -6.68
C ARG A 23 -6.01 7.12 -7.73
N ALA A 24 -5.40 6.41 -8.68
CA ALA A 24 -6.14 5.71 -9.74
C ALA A 24 -6.94 4.51 -9.21
N ARG A 25 -6.42 3.84 -8.15
CA ARG A 25 -7.08 2.70 -7.50
C ARG A 25 -8.05 3.11 -6.39
N TYR A 26 -7.91 4.31 -5.83
CA TYR A 26 -8.82 4.86 -4.83
C TYR A 26 -10.28 4.88 -5.32
N ASN A 27 -10.49 5.27 -6.58
CA ASN A 27 -11.83 5.36 -7.16
C ASN A 27 -12.54 4.01 -7.26
N GLN A 28 -11.79 2.91 -7.43
CA GLN A 28 -12.38 1.56 -7.53
C GLN A 28 -12.73 0.99 -6.15
N MET A 29 -11.97 1.36 -5.12
CA MET A 29 -12.19 0.87 -3.75
C MET A 29 -13.15 1.73 -2.93
N LYS A 30 -13.60 2.87 -3.48
CA LYS A 30 -14.48 3.83 -2.80
C LYS A 30 -15.78 3.19 -2.31
N ASN A 31 -16.42 2.32 -3.09
CA ASN A 31 -17.66 1.67 -2.68
C ASN A 31 -17.47 0.70 -1.50
N ALA A 32 -16.34 -0.02 -1.46
CA ALA A 32 -16.02 -0.90 -0.34
C ALA A 32 -15.70 -0.09 0.92
N ALA A 33 -14.94 1.01 0.78
CA ALA A 33 -14.66 1.92 1.88
C ALA A 33 -15.95 2.56 2.42
N LEU A 34 -16.87 2.99 1.56
CA LEU A 34 -18.17 3.52 1.95
C LEU A 34 -19.01 2.50 2.71
N LYS A 35 -18.98 1.22 2.30
CA LYS A 35 -19.73 0.17 3.00
C LYS A 35 -19.21 -0.04 4.42
N VAL A 36 -17.89 -0.02 4.61
CA VAL A 36 -17.26 -0.12 5.94
C VAL A 36 -17.49 1.14 6.77
N TRP A 37 -17.46 2.32 6.15
CA TRP A 37 -17.69 3.61 6.82
C TRP A 37 -19.13 3.77 7.32
N ASN A 38 -20.11 3.21 6.60
CA ASN A 38 -21.52 3.25 6.99
C ASN A 38 -21.92 2.15 8.02
N ASP A 39 -20.99 1.29 8.43
CA ASP A 39 -21.28 0.28 9.44
C ASP A 39 -21.45 0.95 10.83
N PRO A 40 -22.51 0.63 11.60
CA PRO A 40 -22.73 1.23 12.92
C PRO A 40 -21.55 1.04 13.88
N ARG A 41 -20.81 -0.08 13.77
CA ARG A 41 -19.64 -0.36 14.62
C ARG A 41 -18.50 0.64 14.38
N VAL A 42 -18.36 1.12 13.15
CA VAL A 42 -17.35 2.12 12.79
C VAL A 42 -17.81 3.51 13.22
N GLN A 43 -19.09 3.83 13.08
CA GLN A 43 -19.64 5.11 13.55
C GLN A 43 -19.50 5.30 15.06
N GLU A 44 -19.77 4.27 15.86
CA GLU A 44 -19.57 4.33 17.32
C GLU A 44 -18.11 4.56 17.70
N GLN A 45 -17.18 3.84 17.06
CA GLN A 45 -15.74 4.00 17.32
C GLN A 45 -15.22 5.38 16.87
N VAL A 46 -15.70 5.89 15.74
CA VAL A 46 -15.35 7.23 15.25
C VAL A 46 -15.93 8.30 16.17
N SER A 47 -17.16 8.13 16.67
CA SER A 47 -17.78 9.04 17.62
C SER A 47 -16.97 9.10 18.92
N ALA A 48 -16.68 7.95 19.53
CA ALA A 48 -15.89 7.88 20.76
C ALA A 48 -14.48 8.46 20.58
N ALA A 49 -13.84 8.19 19.45
CA ALA A 49 -12.54 8.77 19.13
C ALA A 49 -12.63 10.30 18.91
N THR A 50 -13.70 10.78 18.27
CA THR A 50 -13.92 12.21 18.03
C THR A 50 -14.14 12.95 19.35
N GLU A 51 -14.88 12.36 20.29
CA GLU A 51 -15.13 12.92 21.62
C GLU A 51 -13.82 13.01 22.41
N PHE A 52 -13.03 11.93 22.43
CA PHE A 52 -11.71 11.91 23.07
C PHE A 52 -10.75 12.94 22.45
N VAL A 53 -10.76 13.08 21.12
CA VAL A 53 -9.96 14.10 20.42
C VAL A 53 -10.47 15.50 20.72
N LYS A 54 -11.77 15.73 20.83
CA LYS A 54 -12.34 17.06 21.12
C LYS A 54 -12.00 17.53 22.53
N GLU A 55 -12.02 16.61 23.50
CA GLU A 55 -11.62 16.89 24.89
C GLU A 55 -10.12 17.18 25.02
N ASN A 56 -9.28 16.45 24.27
CA ASN A 56 -7.82 16.58 24.35
C ASN A 56 -7.23 17.44 23.22
N ALA A 57 -8.07 18.05 22.39
CA ALA A 57 -7.71 18.70 21.13
C ALA A 57 -6.48 19.62 21.21
N PRO A 58 -6.37 20.56 22.17
CA PRO A 58 -5.21 21.46 22.24
C PRO A 58 -3.90 20.72 22.57
N GLU A 59 -3.96 19.65 23.35
CA GLU A 59 -2.80 18.85 23.74
C GLU A 59 -2.33 17.95 22.58
N VAL A 60 -3.27 17.26 21.92
CA VAL A 60 -2.93 16.37 20.79
C VAL A 60 -2.41 17.17 19.60
N ALA A 61 -2.99 18.35 19.31
CA ALA A 61 -2.54 19.19 18.20
C ALA A 61 -1.11 19.71 18.42
N SER A 62 -0.80 20.12 19.64
CA SER A 62 0.54 20.61 20.00
C SER A 62 1.58 19.48 19.94
N ALA A 63 1.28 18.32 20.54
CA ALA A 63 2.16 17.16 20.53
C ALA A 63 2.40 16.61 19.12
N VAL A 64 1.36 16.53 18.29
CA VAL A 64 1.47 16.09 16.89
C VAL A 64 2.33 17.07 16.10
N SER A 65 2.11 18.38 16.23
CA SER A 65 2.86 19.38 15.47
C SER A 65 4.35 19.37 15.78
N VAL A 66 4.73 19.25 17.06
CA VAL A 66 6.13 19.16 17.49
C VAL A 66 6.78 17.87 17.00
N ASN A 67 6.09 16.74 17.13
CA ASN A 67 6.62 15.44 16.73
C ASN A 67 6.75 15.31 15.22
N VAL A 68 5.78 15.83 14.45
CA VAL A 68 5.82 15.83 12.99
C VAL A 68 6.99 16.67 12.47
N LYS A 69 7.23 17.87 13.03
CA LYS A 69 8.40 18.70 12.65
C LYS A 69 9.71 17.96 12.88
N LYS A 70 9.89 17.34 14.05
CA LYS A 70 11.10 16.58 14.39
C LYS A 70 11.33 15.36 13.48
N ILE A 71 10.26 14.68 13.09
CA ILE A 71 10.33 13.55 12.16
C ILE A 71 10.63 14.03 10.74
N ALA A 72 10.01 15.13 10.30
CA ALA A 72 10.28 15.73 9.00
C ALA A 72 11.74 16.15 8.87
N GLU A 73 12.31 16.83 9.87
CA GLU A 73 13.74 17.19 9.91
C GLU A 73 14.65 15.96 9.84
N ARG A 74 14.32 14.89 10.58
CA ARG A 74 15.09 13.62 10.53
C ARG A 74 14.99 12.93 9.17
N VAL A 75 13.82 12.95 8.55
CA VAL A 75 13.60 12.39 7.20
C VAL A 75 14.34 13.21 6.16
N GLU A 76 14.36 14.53 6.28
CA GLU A 76 15.07 15.41 5.36
C GLU A 76 16.59 15.31 5.51
N ALA A 77 17.09 15.20 6.75
CA ALA A 77 18.48 14.90 7.02
C ALA A 77 18.89 13.51 6.47
N ALA A 78 18.03 12.49 6.66
CA ALA A 78 18.25 11.15 6.10
C ALA A 78 18.15 11.11 4.56
N ARG A 79 17.39 12.02 3.94
CA ARG A 79 17.34 12.19 2.48
C ARG A 79 18.55 12.94 1.93
N SER A 80 19.09 13.88 2.70
CA SER A 80 20.29 14.67 2.36
C SER A 80 21.57 13.84 2.49
N VAL A 81 21.58 12.83 3.37
CA VAL A 81 22.60 11.77 3.34
C VAL A 81 22.23 10.80 2.21
N LYS A 82 22.70 11.14 1.01
CA LYS A 82 22.81 10.32 -0.23
C LYS A 82 22.11 8.95 -0.15
N PRO A 83 21.06 8.68 -0.96
CA PRO A 83 20.41 7.38 -0.95
C PRO A 83 21.43 6.29 -1.28
N PRO A 84 21.56 5.20 -0.49
CA PRO A 84 22.11 3.99 -1.07
C PRO A 84 21.09 3.58 -2.11
N THR A 85 21.47 3.77 -3.37
CA THR A 85 20.91 3.09 -4.52
C THR A 85 20.99 1.58 -4.25
N LYS A 86 20.09 1.03 -3.43
CA LYS A 86 19.78 -0.39 -3.44
C LYS A 86 18.84 -0.61 -4.61
N ARG A 87 19.46 -0.52 -5.79
CA ARG A 87 19.08 -1.26 -6.98
C ARG A 87 19.08 -2.73 -6.52
N ALA A 88 17.91 -3.21 -6.09
CA ALA A 88 17.72 -4.60 -5.77
C ALA A 88 18.01 -5.39 -7.06
N THR A 89 19.19 -5.99 -7.05
CA THR A 89 19.63 -7.16 -7.79
C THR A 89 18.53 -7.87 -8.60
N THR A 90 18.53 -7.62 -9.91
CA THR A 90 18.18 -8.66 -10.89
C THR A 90 19.44 -9.03 -11.67
N ALA A 91 20.47 -9.48 -10.95
CA ALA A 91 21.48 -10.37 -11.52
C ALA A 91 20.81 -11.72 -11.73
N ARG A 92 20.15 -11.89 -12.87
CA ARG A 92 19.73 -13.20 -13.38
C ARG A 92 20.04 -13.26 -14.87
N LYS A 93 21.32 -13.49 -15.19
CA LYS A 93 21.70 -14.19 -16.42
C LYS A 93 21.68 -15.68 -16.06
N PRO A 94 20.83 -16.47 -16.73
CA PRO A 94 21.39 -17.33 -17.76
C PRO A 94 20.48 -17.29 -19.00
N SER A 95 20.92 -16.56 -20.04
CA SER A 95 20.46 -16.84 -21.41
C SER A 95 21.30 -18.01 -21.93
N SER A 96 21.09 -19.19 -21.36
CA SER A 96 21.42 -20.45 -22.04
C SER A 96 20.26 -20.76 -22.97
N THR A 97 20.43 -20.41 -24.23
CA THR A 97 19.63 -20.99 -25.31
C THR A 97 19.99 -22.48 -25.40
N PRO A 98 18.99 -23.37 -25.31
CA PRO A 98 18.94 -24.41 -26.33
C PRO A 98 17.54 -24.50 -26.94
N ALA A 99 17.53 -24.44 -28.26
CA ALA A 99 16.66 -25.19 -29.16
C ALA A 99 15.18 -25.37 -28.75
N SER A 100 14.33 -24.59 -29.44
CA SER A 100 13.18 -25.10 -30.19
C SER A 100 12.60 -26.45 -29.74
N LYS A 101 11.55 -26.42 -28.91
CA LYS A 101 10.57 -27.52 -28.86
C LYS A 101 9.15 -26.98 -28.87
N LYS A 102 8.61 -27.01 -30.08
CA LYS A 102 7.23 -26.81 -30.51
C LYS A 102 6.27 -27.67 -29.67
N THR A 103 5.36 -27.04 -28.93
CA THR A 103 4.15 -27.69 -28.38
C THR A 103 2.96 -26.74 -28.48
N THR A 104 2.38 -26.67 -29.69
CA THR A 104 0.96 -26.39 -29.89
C THR A 104 0.19 -27.69 -29.68
N PRO A 105 -0.88 -27.74 -28.87
CA PRO A 105 -1.84 -28.83 -28.95
C PRO A 105 -2.73 -28.56 -30.17
N SER A 106 -2.27 -28.98 -31.36
CA SER A 106 -3.13 -29.09 -32.54
C SER A 106 -3.95 -30.37 -32.40
N ALA A 107 -5.25 -30.20 -32.20
CA ALA A 107 -6.26 -31.24 -32.37
C ALA A 107 -6.11 -31.92 -33.76
N PRO A 108 -6.10 -33.25 -33.84
CA PRO A 108 -6.35 -33.94 -35.10
C PRO A 108 -7.81 -34.39 -35.16
N THR A 109 -8.60 -33.66 -35.94
CA THR A 109 -9.86 -34.17 -36.48
C THR A 109 -9.51 -35.14 -37.62
N SER A 110 -9.58 -36.44 -37.39
CA SER A 110 -9.62 -37.41 -38.49
C SER A 110 -10.43 -38.65 -38.12
N LYS A 111 -11.64 -38.69 -38.71
CA LYS A 111 -12.54 -39.83 -38.91
C LYS A 111 -11.81 -41.15 -39.16
N PRO A 112 -12.43 -42.28 -38.79
CA PRO A 112 -12.46 -43.46 -39.65
C PRO A 112 -13.90 -43.74 -40.10
N LYS A 113 -14.07 -44.00 -41.40
CA LYS A 113 -15.29 -44.52 -42.03
C LYS A 113 -14.88 -45.84 -42.71
N LYS A 114 -15.74 -46.85 -42.54
CA LYS A 114 -15.71 -48.23 -43.03
C LYS A 114 -14.83 -49.20 -42.26
#